data_AF-A0A370KXB9-F1
#
_entry.id   AF-A0A370KXB9-F1
#
_cell.length_a   1.000
_cell.length_b   1.000
_cell.length_c   1.000
_cell.angle_alpha   90.00
_cell.angle_beta   90.00
_cell.angle_gamma   90.00
#
_symmetry.space_group_name_H-M   'P 1'
#
loop_
_entity.id
_entity.type
_entity.pdbx_description
1 polymer ?
#
loop_
_entity_poly.entity_id
_entity_poly.type
_entity_poly.pdbx_seq_one_letter_code
_entity_poly.pdbx_strand_id
1 'polypeptide(L)'
;TSNDATLGFFGGSSGTATIDGAGSNWTANGAISVGGSGAGTLTITNGATVQDAGGYIAGGASPGDVTVSGAGSSWINTSLVVGINGPASLTIADGGTVSAGTATLASTASSSGTLNIGAAAGSAAAGAGRLDAAALQFGAGAGTIVFNHTDANYSFDAALSGSGTINQLAGNTTLTADSSTFAGAANVLGGRLAVNGSLANTSVAVSGTGILGGSGRVGAVDVQAGGTVAPGNSIGTLNVGSITFAVGSTYQVEVNAAGQGDRIVAAGLATLNGGTVGVLAGAGNYPLSTRYTILTANGGVSGQFAAVTSNFAFLTPALSYDATNAYVTLDRTAAPPDPSVPEKPQPIAFASVAATRNQAATAGAVESLGSGSVFDAVLFQSAEGARAAFDALSGEIHASAKGVLVEEGAALRDAATGRLRSAFGAVGAAQMATMNYGFTADLAPSATGPMPKLRSDRFALWGQGYGSWGRSESDRNAGKLTRSSGGLMVGGDVAV
;
A
#
# COMPACT_ATOMS: atom_id res chain seq x y z
N THR A 1 7.16 -9.03 -46.09
CA THR A 1 6.24 -8.01 -46.62
C THR A 1 5.10 -8.68 -47.35
N SER A 2 3.88 -8.17 -47.22
CA SER A 2 2.67 -8.64 -47.93
C SER A 2 1.87 -7.46 -48.49
N ASN A 3 0.92 -7.71 -49.40
CA ASN A 3 -0.10 -6.72 -49.73
C ASN A 3 -1.14 -6.72 -48.60
N ASP A 4 -2.00 -7.74 -48.57
CA ASP A 4 -2.94 -7.98 -47.47
C ASP A 4 -2.60 -9.29 -46.76
N ALA A 5 -3.14 -9.47 -45.55
CA ALA A 5 -3.08 -10.74 -44.84
C ALA A 5 -4.35 -11.00 -44.05
N THR A 6 -4.74 -12.28 -43.97
CA THR A 6 -5.87 -12.70 -43.12
C THR A 6 -5.53 -13.98 -42.37
N LEU A 7 -5.77 -13.97 -41.06
CA LEU A 7 -5.65 -15.12 -40.17
C LEU A 7 -7.06 -15.61 -39.84
N GLY A 8 -7.43 -16.82 -40.29
CA GLY A 8 -8.76 -17.39 -40.04
C GLY A 8 -9.87 -16.90 -40.99
N PHE A 9 -9.64 -16.89 -42.30
CA PHE A 9 -10.57 -16.31 -43.28
C PHE A 9 -11.94 -17.02 -43.34
N PHE A 10 -11.98 -18.35 -43.41
CA PHE A 10 -13.22 -19.13 -43.57
C PHE A 10 -13.77 -19.67 -42.26
N GLY A 11 -15.09 -19.89 -42.20
CA GLY A 11 -15.75 -20.52 -41.05
C GLY A 11 -15.16 -21.90 -40.74
N GLY A 12 -14.90 -22.17 -39.46
CA GLY A 12 -14.27 -23.42 -39.01
C GLY A 12 -12.76 -23.51 -39.25
N SER A 13 -12.12 -22.49 -39.84
CA SER A 13 -10.66 -22.42 -39.98
C SER A 13 -10.01 -21.70 -38.79
N SER A 14 -8.71 -21.97 -38.57
CA SER A 14 -7.88 -21.27 -37.60
C SER A 14 -6.60 -20.76 -38.26
N GLY A 15 -6.22 -19.51 -38.04
CA GLY A 15 -4.96 -18.94 -38.47
C GLY A 15 -4.19 -18.32 -37.31
N THR A 16 -2.89 -18.61 -37.22
CA THR A 16 -2.03 -18.09 -36.14
C THR A 16 -0.74 -17.52 -36.73
N ALA A 17 -0.32 -16.35 -36.26
CA ALA A 17 0.98 -15.77 -36.58
C ALA A 17 1.67 -15.26 -35.30
N THR A 18 2.96 -15.58 -35.17
CA THR A 18 3.81 -15.10 -34.08
C THR A 18 5.01 -14.39 -34.68
N ILE A 19 5.15 -13.11 -34.34
CA ILE A 19 6.25 -12.25 -34.75
C ILE A 19 7.03 -11.95 -33.48
N ASP A 20 8.21 -12.55 -33.36
CA ASP A 20 8.97 -12.59 -32.12
C ASP A 20 10.43 -12.18 -32.33
N GLY A 21 10.97 -11.45 -31.36
CA GLY A 21 12.38 -11.07 -31.29
C GLY A 21 12.70 -9.72 -31.93
N ALA A 22 13.73 -9.07 -31.37
CA ALA A 22 14.18 -7.76 -31.83
C ALA A 22 14.62 -7.80 -33.29
N GLY A 23 14.10 -6.87 -34.09
CA GLY A 23 14.38 -6.77 -35.54
C GLY A 23 13.52 -7.67 -36.42
N SER A 24 12.68 -8.55 -35.85
CA SER A 24 11.65 -9.26 -36.60
C SER A 24 10.56 -8.28 -37.05
N ASN A 25 10.33 -8.22 -38.36
CA ASN A 25 9.43 -7.24 -38.97
C ASN A 25 8.43 -7.90 -39.92
N TRP A 26 7.15 -7.53 -39.78
CA TRP A 26 6.13 -7.82 -40.77
C TRP A 26 5.44 -6.55 -41.25
N THR A 27 5.67 -6.18 -42.51
CA THR A 27 4.99 -5.06 -43.16
C THR A 27 3.94 -5.57 -44.14
N ALA A 28 2.68 -5.15 -43.98
CA ALA A 28 1.62 -5.29 -44.97
C ALA A 28 1.32 -3.92 -45.59
N ASN A 29 1.31 -3.82 -46.92
CA ASN A 29 1.00 -2.56 -47.61
C ASN A 29 -0.48 -2.19 -47.51
N GLY A 30 -1.34 -3.19 -47.32
CA GLY A 30 -2.78 -3.10 -47.13
C GLY A 30 -3.18 -3.50 -45.71
N ALA A 31 -4.20 -4.34 -45.58
CA ALA A 31 -4.80 -4.69 -44.30
C ALA A 31 -4.23 -5.98 -43.71
N ILE A 32 -4.15 -6.04 -42.37
CA ILE A 32 -4.01 -7.28 -41.61
C ILE A 32 -5.34 -7.54 -40.90
N SER A 33 -5.99 -8.64 -41.26
CA SER A 33 -7.22 -9.11 -40.63
C SER A 33 -6.95 -10.31 -39.72
N VAL A 34 -7.20 -10.15 -38.42
CA VAL A 34 -7.07 -11.19 -37.41
C VAL A 34 -8.46 -11.67 -37.00
N GLY A 35 -8.81 -12.86 -37.44
CA GLY A 35 -10.19 -13.31 -37.48
C GLY A 35 -10.85 -12.84 -38.77
N GLY A 36 -11.56 -13.77 -39.41
CA GLY A 36 -12.50 -13.49 -40.50
C GLY A 36 -13.82 -14.16 -40.15
N SER A 37 -14.20 -15.23 -40.87
CA SER A 37 -15.26 -16.12 -40.39
C SER A 37 -14.75 -17.23 -39.45
N GLY A 38 -13.43 -17.45 -39.39
CA GLY A 38 -12.75 -18.41 -38.52
C GLY A 38 -11.94 -17.73 -37.41
N ALA A 39 -11.27 -18.52 -36.57
CA ALA A 39 -10.46 -18.03 -35.46
C ALA A 39 -9.11 -17.49 -35.96
N GLY A 40 -8.71 -16.32 -35.47
CA GLY A 40 -7.43 -15.70 -35.82
C GLY A 40 -6.66 -15.28 -34.58
N THR A 41 -5.34 -15.55 -34.56
CA THR A 41 -4.46 -15.12 -33.48
C THR A 41 -3.20 -14.47 -34.03
N LEU A 42 -2.88 -13.27 -33.55
CA LEU A 42 -1.62 -12.59 -33.82
C LEU A 42 -0.90 -12.26 -32.52
N THR A 43 0.36 -12.68 -32.42
CA THR A 43 1.23 -12.40 -31.26
C THR A 43 2.46 -11.64 -31.71
N ILE A 44 2.72 -10.50 -31.08
CA ILE A 44 3.87 -9.62 -31.34
C ILE A 44 4.65 -9.45 -30.04
N THR A 45 5.84 -10.02 -29.97
CA THR A 45 6.60 -10.15 -28.72
C THR A 45 8.10 -9.89 -28.85
N ASN A 46 8.75 -9.66 -27.71
CA ASN A 46 10.20 -9.58 -27.57
C ASN A 46 10.89 -8.58 -28.50
N GLY A 47 10.27 -7.41 -28.74
CA GLY A 47 10.86 -6.33 -29.53
C GLY A 47 10.56 -6.37 -31.02
N ALA A 48 9.60 -7.18 -31.44
CA ALA A 48 9.23 -7.33 -32.85
C ALA A 48 8.25 -6.25 -33.31
N THR A 49 8.23 -5.94 -34.62
CA THR A 49 7.35 -4.89 -35.19
C THR A 49 6.44 -5.45 -36.28
N VAL A 50 5.17 -5.09 -36.21
CA VAL A 50 4.19 -5.29 -37.30
C VAL A 50 3.67 -3.94 -37.76
N GLN A 51 3.55 -3.75 -39.06
CA GLN A 51 3.04 -2.52 -39.66
C GLN A 51 2.03 -2.84 -40.75
N ASP A 52 0.91 -2.11 -40.75
CA ASP A 52 -0.11 -2.19 -41.79
C ASP A 52 -0.82 -0.85 -42.03
N ALA A 53 -1.55 -0.76 -43.16
CA ALA A 53 -2.43 0.36 -43.43
C ALA A 53 -3.75 0.23 -42.63
N GLY A 54 -4.25 -0.99 -42.42
CA GLY A 54 -5.48 -1.24 -41.68
C GLY A 54 -5.40 -2.50 -40.81
N GLY A 55 -5.43 -2.31 -39.50
CA GLY A 55 -5.49 -3.38 -38.51
C GLY A 55 -6.93 -3.70 -38.18
N TYR A 56 -7.40 -4.87 -38.58
CA TYR A 56 -8.77 -5.31 -38.33
C TYR A 56 -8.76 -6.58 -37.49
N ILE A 57 -9.28 -6.53 -36.28
CA ILE A 57 -9.55 -7.72 -35.48
C ILE A 57 -11.02 -8.05 -35.68
N ALA A 58 -11.32 -8.97 -36.59
CA ALA A 58 -12.66 -9.17 -37.10
C ALA A 58 -13.14 -10.60 -36.84
N GLY A 59 -13.67 -10.87 -35.64
CA GLY A 59 -14.32 -12.14 -35.37
C GLY A 59 -15.68 -12.21 -36.08
N GLY A 60 -15.95 -13.25 -36.88
CA GLY A 60 -17.28 -13.64 -37.30
C GLY A 60 -17.97 -14.44 -36.19
N ALA A 61 -18.33 -15.70 -36.43
CA ALA A 61 -18.78 -16.59 -35.35
C ALA A 61 -17.66 -17.00 -34.37
N SER A 62 -16.39 -16.78 -34.72
CA SER A 62 -15.19 -17.19 -33.96
C SER A 62 -14.37 -15.96 -33.53
N PRO A 63 -13.61 -16.05 -32.42
CA PRO A 63 -12.86 -14.90 -31.90
C PRO A 63 -11.64 -14.54 -32.74
N GLY A 64 -11.36 -13.24 -32.82
CA GLY A 64 -10.06 -12.70 -33.26
C GLY A 64 -9.29 -12.15 -32.05
N ASP A 65 -8.05 -12.59 -31.87
CA ASP A 65 -7.24 -12.25 -30.70
C ASP A 65 -5.86 -11.72 -31.11
N VAL A 66 -5.51 -10.54 -30.61
CA VAL A 66 -4.19 -9.94 -30.81
C VAL A 66 -3.52 -9.66 -29.48
N THR A 67 -2.24 -10.01 -29.36
CA THR A 67 -1.41 -9.69 -28.20
C THR A 67 -0.15 -8.96 -28.66
N VAL A 68 0.09 -7.78 -28.09
CA VAL A 68 1.33 -7.01 -28.24
C VAL A 68 1.96 -6.86 -26.86
N SER A 69 3.03 -7.61 -26.59
CA SER A 69 3.64 -7.67 -25.26
C SER A 69 5.17 -7.59 -25.32
N GLY A 70 5.77 -7.01 -24.29
CA GLY A 70 7.21 -6.86 -24.14
C GLY A 70 7.72 -5.52 -24.68
N ALA A 71 8.71 -4.96 -23.97
CA ALA A 71 9.31 -3.69 -24.33
C ALA A 71 9.85 -3.71 -25.78
N GLY A 72 9.51 -2.68 -26.55
CA GLY A 72 9.90 -2.53 -27.95
C GLY A 72 9.04 -3.31 -28.94
N SER A 73 8.12 -4.17 -28.49
CA SER A 73 7.14 -4.81 -29.38
C SER A 73 6.13 -3.77 -29.86
N SER A 74 5.88 -3.71 -31.17
CA SER A 74 5.04 -2.66 -31.74
C SER A 74 4.09 -3.16 -32.83
N TRP A 75 2.85 -2.67 -32.82
CA TRP A 75 1.92 -2.78 -33.93
C TRP A 75 1.50 -1.39 -34.41
N ILE A 76 1.87 -1.04 -35.64
CA ILE A 76 1.69 0.29 -36.21
C ILE A 76 0.63 0.23 -37.29
N ASN A 77 -0.46 0.97 -37.10
CA ASN A 77 -1.64 0.96 -37.95
C ASN A 77 -1.95 2.40 -38.40
N THR A 78 -2.50 2.58 -39.59
CA THR A 78 -3.14 3.88 -39.92
C THR A 78 -4.53 3.97 -39.29
N SER A 79 -5.29 2.87 -39.37
CA SER A 79 -6.59 2.70 -38.69
C SER A 79 -6.65 1.36 -37.98
N LEU A 80 -7.25 1.32 -36.80
CA LEU A 80 -7.42 0.10 -36.01
C LEU A 80 -8.91 -0.12 -35.69
N VAL A 81 -9.42 -1.31 -35.96
CA VAL A 81 -10.77 -1.71 -35.53
C VAL A 81 -10.71 -3.03 -34.79
N VAL A 82 -11.17 -3.04 -33.54
CA VAL A 82 -11.29 -4.24 -32.71
C VAL A 82 -12.76 -4.61 -32.60
N GLY A 83 -13.17 -5.65 -33.33
CA GLY A 83 -14.55 -6.12 -33.39
C GLY A 83 -15.31 -5.48 -34.54
N ILE A 84 -15.58 -6.29 -35.58
CA ILE A 84 -16.38 -5.88 -36.75
C ILE A 84 -17.67 -6.71 -36.87
N ASN A 85 -17.61 -8.04 -36.82
CA ASN A 85 -18.78 -8.92 -37.05
C ASN A 85 -18.97 -10.00 -35.97
N GLY A 86 -18.47 -9.75 -34.75
CA GLY A 86 -18.37 -10.76 -33.69
C GLY A 86 -17.28 -10.39 -32.67
N PRO A 87 -16.85 -11.34 -31.81
CA PRO A 87 -15.98 -11.05 -30.68
C PRO A 87 -14.52 -10.84 -31.10
N ALA A 88 -13.91 -9.79 -30.56
CA ALA A 88 -12.51 -9.46 -30.78
C ALA A 88 -11.83 -8.97 -29.49
N SER A 89 -10.56 -9.32 -29.33
CA SER A 89 -9.72 -8.89 -28.22
C SER A 89 -8.37 -8.37 -28.70
N LEU A 90 -7.96 -7.23 -28.16
CA LEU A 90 -6.61 -6.69 -28.27
C LEU A 90 -6.02 -6.55 -26.87
N THR A 91 -4.90 -7.20 -26.60
CA THR A 91 -4.15 -7.07 -25.36
C THR A 91 -2.82 -6.36 -25.62
N ILE A 92 -2.59 -5.26 -24.91
CA ILE A 92 -1.33 -4.52 -24.93
C ILE A 92 -0.73 -4.57 -23.52
N ALA A 93 0.42 -5.23 -23.38
CA ALA A 93 1.00 -5.55 -22.07
C ALA A 93 2.52 -5.35 -22.04
N ASP A 94 3.08 -5.33 -20.84
CA ASP A 94 4.51 -5.41 -20.55
C ASP A 94 5.40 -4.46 -21.37
N GLY A 95 4.93 -3.21 -21.59
CA GLY A 95 5.64 -2.20 -22.38
C GLY A 95 5.47 -2.30 -23.89
N GLY A 96 4.64 -3.21 -24.40
CA GLY A 96 4.23 -3.26 -25.80
C GLY A 96 3.46 -2.00 -26.22
N THR A 97 3.52 -1.63 -27.49
CA THR A 97 2.87 -0.41 -28.01
C THR A 97 2.04 -0.69 -29.26
N VAL A 98 0.80 -0.20 -29.29
CA VAL A 98 -0.03 -0.19 -30.51
C VAL A 98 -0.26 1.26 -30.91
N SER A 99 0.15 1.63 -32.11
CA SER A 99 -0.08 2.98 -32.66
C SER A 99 -1.18 2.93 -33.71
N ALA A 100 -2.11 3.89 -33.65
CA ALA A 100 -3.17 4.07 -34.63
C ALA A 100 -3.55 5.54 -34.74
N GLY A 101 -3.94 6.01 -35.94
CA GLY A 101 -4.51 7.36 -36.07
C GLY A 101 -5.83 7.48 -35.30
N THR A 102 -6.72 6.51 -35.49
CA THR A 102 -7.94 6.32 -34.68
C THR A 102 -8.15 4.83 -34.45
N ALA A 103 -8.51 4.48 -33.22
CA ALA A 103 -8.90 3.13 -32.84
C ALA A 103 -10.42 3.07 -32.64
N THR A 104 -11.08 2.02 -33.14
CA THR A 104 -12.52 1.79 -32.98
C THR A 104 -12.76 0.45 -32.29
N LEU A 105 -13.62 0.42 -31.28
CA LEU A 105 -14.09 -0.82 -30.63
C LEU A 105 -15.52 -1.12 -31.07
N ALA A 106 -15.79 -2.38 -31.42
CA ALA A 106 -17.11 -2.92 -31.74
C ALA A 106 -17.88 -2.06 -32.78
N SER A 107 -17.39 -2.04 -34.02
CA SER A 107 -17.87 -1.11 -35.05
C SER A 107 -19.34 -1.32 -35.45
N THR A 108 -19.86 -2.56 -35.41
CA THR A 108 -21.25 -2.88 -35.78
C THR A 108 -22.07 -3.37 -34.59
N ALA A 109 -23.40 -3.24 -34.67
CA ALA A 109 -24.33 -3.51 -33.57
C ALA A 109 -24.27 -4.94 -32.98
N SER A 110 -23.85 -5.93 -33.77
CA SER A 110 -23.73 -7.33 -33.32
C SER A 110 -22.30 -7.72 -32.91
N SER A 111 -21.34 -6.79 -33.00
CA SER A 111 -19.94 -7.05 -32.67
C SER A 111 -19.62 -6.75 -31.20
N SER A 112 -18.56 -7.38 -30.70
CA SER A 112 -17.95 -7.01 -29.43
C SER A 112 -16.44 -6.83 -29.59
N GLY A 113 -15.89 -5.83 -28.91
CA GLY A 113 -14.49 -5.45 -29.03
C GLY A 113 -13.92 -5.10 -27.68
N THR A 114 -12.88 -5.83 -27.25
CA THR A 114 -12.22 -5.59 -25.97
C THR A 114 -10.79 -5.10 -26.17
N LEU A 115 -10.46 -3.98 -25.56
CA LEU A 115 -9.08 -3.52 -25.38
C LEU A 115 -8.63 -3.79 -23.95
N ASN A 116 -7.63 -4.64 -23.77
CA ASN A 116 -6.99 -4.88 -22.49
C ASN A 116 -5.67 -4.11 -22.42
N ILE A 117 -5.51 -3.28 -21.39
CA ILE A 117 -4.24 -2.68 -21.01
C ILE A 117 -3.72 -3.44 -19.78
N GLY A 118 -2.59 -4.12 -19.96
CA GLY A 118 -2.11 -5.14 -19.03
C GLY A 118 -2.74 -6.49 -19.37
N ALA A 119 -3.48 -7.07 -18.44
CA ALA A 119 -4.10 -8.39 -18.60
C ALA A 119 -5.59 -8.31 -18.94
N ALA A 120 -6.15 -9.43 -19.42
CA ALA A 120 -7.59 -9.56 -19.59
C ALA A 120 -8.32 -9.63 -18.24
N ALA A 121 -9.63 -9.36 -18.24
CA ALA A 121 -10.47 -9.52 -17.05
C ALA A 121 -10.44 -10.98 -16.54
N GLY A 122 -10.38 -11.16 -15.21
CA GLY A 122 -10.29 -12.48 -14.57
C GLY A 122 -8.87 -13.08 -14.55
N SER A 123 -7.89 -12.48 -15.22
CA SER A 123 -6.48 -12.85 -15.14
C SER A 123 -5.73 -12.00 -14.10
N ALA A 124 -4.59 -12.49 -13.62
CA ALA A 124 -3.69 -11.70 -12.79
C ALA A 124 -3.19 -10.47 -13.58
N ALA A 125 -3.10 -9.32 -12.92
CA ALA A 125 -2.60 -8.09 -13.54
C ALA A 125 -1.18 -8.26 -14.10
N ALA A 126 -0.90 -7.64 -15.24
CA ALA A 126 0.41 -7.64 -15.90
C ALA A 126 0.96 -6.21 -16.05
N GLY A 127 2.19 -6.03 -16.54
CA GLY A 127 2.69 -4.70 -16.86
C GLY A 127 1.79 -4.03 -17.91
N ALA A 128 1.56 -2.72 -17.80
CA ALA A 128 0.74 -2.03 -18.79
C ALA A 128 1.44 -1.98 -20.16
N GLY A 129 0.65 -2.01 -21.23
CA GLY A 129 1.07 -1.58 -22.56
C GLY A 129 0.53 -0.19 -22.90
N ARG A 130 0.97 0.38 -24.03
CA ARG A 130 0.53 1.71 -24.50
C ARG A 130 -0.30 1.59 -25.77
N LEU A 131 -1.51 2.17 -25.75
CA LEU A 131 -2.20 2.59 -26.96
C LEU A 131 -1.76 4.02 -27.28
N ASP A 132 -1.10 4.21 -28.42
CA ASP A 132 -0.70 5.50 -28.94
C ASP A 132 -1.68 5.92 -30.04
N ALA A 133 -2.80 6.51 -29.64
CA ALA A 133 -3.85 6.99 -30.52
C ALA A 133 -4.46 8.27 -29.95
N ALA A 134 -4.79 9.23 -30.81
CA ALA A 134 -5.43 10.48 -30.36
C ALA A 134 -6.86 10.24 -29.84
N ALA A 135 -7.56 9.25 -30.40
CA ALA A 135 -8.93 8.93 -30.03
C ALA A 135 -9.21 7.42 -30.10
N LEU A 136 -10.08 6.97 -29.20
CA LEU A 136 -10.67 5.64 -29.17
C LEU A 136 -12.20 5.78 -29.23
N GLN A 137 -12.79 5.34 -30.34
CA GLN A 137 -14.22 5.42 -30.59
C GLN A 137 -14.90 4.10 -30.25
N PHE A 138 -15.97 4.15 -29.47
CA PHE A 138 -16.89 3.03 -29.33
C PHE A 138 -17.94 3.10 -30.46
N GLY A 139 -18.03 2.02 -31.24
CA GLY A 139 -18.97 1.88 -32.34
C GLY A 139 -20.38 1.50 -31.88
N ALA A 140 -21.16 0.88 -32.78
CA ALA A 140 -22.55 0.51 -32.50
C ALA A 140 -22.69 -0.76 -31.63
N GLY A 141 -21.62 -1.56 -31.50
CA GLY A 141 -21.61 -2.82 -30.76
C GLY A 141 -21.18 -2.68 -29.30
N ALA A 142 -20.88 -3.81 -28.67
CA ALA A 142 -20.43 -3.88 -27.28
C ALA A 142 -18.90 -3.70 -27.18
N GLY A 143 -18.45 -2.44 -27.07
CA GLY A 143 -17.04 -2.13 -26.85
C GLY A 143 -16.68 -2.02 -25.35
N THR A 144 -15.53 -2.57 -24.95
CA THR A 144 -15.03 -2.55 -23.57
C THR A 144 -13.53 -2.22 -23.52
N ILE A 145 -13.13 -1.37 -22.58
CA ILE A 145 -11.73 -1.20 -22.17
C ILE A 145 -11.56 -1.85 -20.79
N VAL A 146 -10.49 -2.62 -20.63
CA VAL A 146 -10.10 -3.22 -19.35
C VAL A 146 -8.73 -2.70 -18.95
N PHE A 147 -8.67 -2.02 -17.81
CA PHE A 147 -7.44 -1.69 -17.13
C PHE A 147 -7.20 -2.72 -16.02
N ASN A 148 -6.27 -3.64 -16.27
CA ASN A 148 -5.88 -4.67 -15.32
C ASN A 148 -4.35 -4.80 -15.35
N HIS A 149 -3.69 -3.78 -14.79
CA HIS A 149 -2.25 -3.64 -14.89
C HIS A 149 -1.59 -3.41 -13.53
N THR A 150 -0.27 -3.57 -13.46
CA THR A 150 0.52 -3.39 -12.22
C THR A 150 1.14 -2.00 -12.08
N ASP A 151 1.14 -1.19 -13.14
CA ASP A 151 1.78 0.12 -13.15
C ASP A 151 1.16 1.08 -12.12
N ALA A 152 2.03 1.78 -11.38
CA ALA A 152 1.65 2.70 -10.32
C ALA A 152 1.17 4.07 -10.81
N ASN A 153 1.50 4.45 -12.04
CA ASN A 153 1.22 5.76 -12.63
C ASN A 153 0.94 5.65 -14.14
N TYR A 154 -0.02 4.82 -14.53
CA TYR A 154 -0.38 4.68 -15.93
C TYR A 154 -1.19 5.88 -16.40
N SER A 155 -0.84 6.46 -17.55
CA SER A 155 -1.59 7.55 -18.18
C SER A 155 -2.20 7.07 -19.48
N PHE A 156 -3.51 7.30 -19.64
CA PHE A 156 -4.23 7.01 -20.86
C PHE A 156 -4.77 8.33 -21.43
N ASP A 157 -4.25 8.68 -22.61
CA ASP A 157 -4.39 10.00 -23.25
C ASP A 157 -5.29 10.00 -24.49
N ALA A 158 -5.77 8.83 -24.93
CA ALA A 158 -6.73 8.76 -26.02
C ALA A 158 -8.12 9.27 -25.58
N ALA A 159 -8.68 10.22 -26.33
CA ALA A 159 -10.02 10.73 -26.09
C ALA A 159 -11.08 9.66 -26.41
N LEU A 160 -12.00 9.41 -25.48
CA LEU A 160 -13.07 8.43 -25.63
C LEU A 160 -14.33 9.08 -26.19
N SER A 161 -15.04 8.35 -27.05
CA SER A 161 -16.32 8.79 -27.64
C SER A 161 -17.28 7.63 -27.91
N GLY A 162 -18.58 7.90 -28.01
CA GLY A 162 -19.59 6.87 -28.25
C GLY A 162 -20.08 6.20 -26.97
N SER A 163 -20.62 4.99 -27.07
CA SER A 163 -21.19 4.24 -25.95
C SER A 163 -20.46 2.91 -25.75
N GLY A 164 -19.90 2.71 -24.56
CA GLY A 164 -19.24 1.45 -24.20
C GLY A 164 -18.96 1.36 -22.72
N THR A 165 -18.05 0.47 -22.35
CA THR A 165 -17.72 0.20 -20.95
C THR A 165 -16.24 0.38 -20.67
N ILE A 166 -15.92 1.07 -19.57
CA ILE A 166 -14.58 1.13 -18.99
C ILE A 166 -14.60 0.28 -17.73
N ASN A 167 -13.69 -0.68 -17.61
CA ASN A 167 -13.53 -1.51 -16.42
C ASN A 167 -12.13 -1.26 -15.82
N GLN A 168 -12.08 -0.64 -14.65
CA GLN A 168 -10.87 -0.51 -13.85
C GLN A 168 -10.83 -1.65 -12.83
N LEU A 169 -9.90 -2.59 -13.00
CA LEU A 169 -9.78 -3.81 -12.20
C LEU A 169 -8.54 -3.80 -11.29
N ALA A 170 -7.42 -3.27 -11.76
CA ALA A 170 -6.16 -3.19 -11.01
C ALA A 170 -5.25 -2.09 -11.55
N GLY A 171 -4.28 -1.67 -10.74
CA GLY A 171 -3.34 -0.60 -11.08
C GLY A 171 -3.90 0.80 -10.78
N ASN A 172 -3.13 1.83 -11.12
CA ASN A 172 -3.54 3.23 -11.01
C ASN A 172 -3.50 3.88 -12.39
N THR A 173 -4.67 4.03 -13.00
CA THR A 173 -4.87 4.66 -14.31
C THR A 173 -5.32 6.10 -14.15
N THR A 174 -4.69 7.01 -14.90
CA THR A 174 -5.09 8.41 -15.04
C THR A 174 -5.61 8.65 -16.45
N LEU A 175 -6.88 9.00 -16.57
CA LEU A 175 -7.49 9.49 -17.81
C LEU A 175 -7.25 11.00 -17.93
N THR A 176 -6.48 11.41 -18.94
CA THR A 176 -6.08 12.82 -19.12
C THR A 176 -6.90 13.58 -20.15
N ALA A 177 -7.50 12.88 -21.12
CA ALA A 177 -8.21 13.50 -22.24
C ALA A 177 -9.62 14.00 -21.89
N ASP A 178 -10.10 14.99 -22.65
CA ASP A 178 -11.52 15.33 -22.68
C ASP A 178 -12.29 14.25 -23.44
N SER A 179 -13.03 13.44 -22.70
CA SER A 179 -13.92 12.40 -23.21
C SER A 179 -15.39 12.76 -22.95
N SER A 180 -15.73 14.06 -22.99
CA SER A 180 -17.12 14.53 -22.83
C SER A 180 -18.08 13.94 -23.87
N THR A 181 -17.60 13.42 -24.99
CA THR A 181 -18.43 12.72 -26.00
C THR A 181 -18.63 11.23 -25.72
N PHE A 182 -18.04 10.69 -24.66
CA PHE A 182 -18.27 9.33 -24.19
C PHE A 182 -19.52 9.28 -23.28
N ALA A 183 -20.54 8.58 -23.75
CA ALA A 183 -21.83 8.41 -23.08
C ALA A 183 -22.05 6.95 -22.63
N GLY A 184 -20.99 6.34 -22.07
CA GLY A 184 -20.98 4.96 -21.61
C GLY A 184 -21.03 4.81 -20.09
N ALA A 185 -20.53 3.66 -19.64
CA ALA A 185 -20.37 3.33 -18.23
C ALA A 185 -18.89 3.16 -17.86
N ALA A 186 -18.54 3.51 -16.63
CA ALA A 186 -17.25 3.21 -16.02
C ALA A 186 -17.46 2.45 -14.71
N ASN A 187 -16.92 1.23 -14.64
CA ASN A 187 -16.94 0.39 -13.45
C ASN A 187 -15.56 0.42 -12.80
N VAL A 188 -15.47 0.99 -11.60
CA VAL A 188 -14.26 1.03 -10.79
C VAL A 188 -14.35 -0.05 -9.73
N LEU A 189 -13.75 -1.21 -10.01
CA LEU A 189 -13.92 -2.45 -9.24
C LEU A 189 -12.69 -2.77 -8.38
N GLY A 190 -11.51 -2.31 -8.79
CA GLY A 190 -10.26 -2.46 -8.06
C GLY A 190 -9.17 -1.51 -8.57
N GLY A 191 -8.15 -1.25 -7.75
CA GLY A 191 -7.16 -0.22 -8.06
C GLY A 191 -7.77 1.18 -8.08
N ARG A 192 -7.16 2.10 -8.83
CA ARG A 192 -7.58 3.50 -8.91
C ARG A 192 -7.79 3.97 -10.35
N LEU A 193 -8.94 4.62 -10.58
CA LEU A 193 -9.22 5.40 -11.79
C LEU A 193 -9.23 6.89 -11.44
N ALA A 194 -8.16 7.61 -11.81
CA ALA A 194 -8.12 9.07 -11.74
C ALA A 194 -8.67 9.68 -13.03
N VAL A 195 -9.67 10.55 -12.90
CA VAL A 195 -10.16 11.35 -14.03
C VAL A 195 -9.59 12.76 -13.88
N ASN A 196 -8.57 13.08 -14.67
CA ASN A 196 -8.01 14.44 -14.75
C ASN A 196 -8.54 15.22 -15.95
N GLY A 197 -9.04 14.51 -16.97
CA GLY A 197 -9.81 15.08 -18.08
C GLY A 197 -11.31 15.13 -17.78
N SER A 198 -12.13 14.64 -18.71
CA SER A 198 -13.59 14.70 -18.61
C SER A 198 -14.25 13.39 -19.03
N LEU A 199 -15.16 12.89 -18.20
CA LEU A 199 -16.13 11.82 -18.44
C LEU A 199 -17.54 12.33 -18.10
N ALA A 200 -17.84 13.57 -18.46
CA ALA A 200 -19.02 14.31 -17.98
C ALA A 200 -20.37 13.62 -18.28
N ASN A 201 -20.44 12.78 -19.31
CA ASN A 201 -21.65 12.08 -19.74
C ASN A 201 -21.64 10.58 -19.38
N THR A 202 -20.71 10.15 -18.52
CA THR A 202 -20.52 8.76 -18.14
C THR A 202 -21.22 8.45 -16.82
N SER A 203 -21.86 7.28 -16.75
CA SER A 203 -22.32 6.70 -15.48
C SER A 203 -21.15 5.96 -14.81
N VAL A 204 -20.80 6.33 -13.58
CA VAL A 204 -19.66 5.76 -12.86
C VAL A 204 -20.16 4.96 -11.66
N ALA A 205 -19.84 3.67 -11.62
CA ALA A 205 -20.09 2.80 -10.48
C ALA A 205 -18.75 2.47 -9.79
N VAL A 206 -18.67 2.69 -8.49
CA VAL A 206 -17.47 2.42 -7.68
C VAL A 206 -17.82 1.38 -6.63
N SER A 207 -17.13 0.24 -6.63
CA SER A 207 -17.42 -0.87 -5.71
C SER A 207 -16.15 -1.69 -5.40
N GLY A 208 -16.28 -2.71 -4.56
CA GLY A 208 -15.17 -3.62 -4.26
C GLY A 208 -14.02 -2.89 -3.56
N THR A 209 -12.82 -2.95 -4.14
CA THR A 209 -11.67 -2.17 -3.65
C THR A 209 -11.31 -1.03 -4.62
N GLY A 210 -12.27 -0.62 -5.46
CA GLY A 210 -12.10 0.41 -6.47
C GLY A 210 -12.07 1.81 -5.86
N ILE A 211 -11.17 2.65 -6.39
CA ILE A 211 -11.00 4.05 -5.99
C ILE A 211 -11.22 4.94 -7.20
N LEU A 212 -12.24 5.80 -7.16
CA LEU A 212 -12.40 6.91 -8.10
C LEU A 212 -11.67 8.13 -7.55
N GLY A 213 -10.83 8.78 -8.36
CA GLY A 213 -10.17 10.02 -7.99
C GLY A 213 -9.92 10.96 -9.16
N GLY A 214 -8.91 11.82 -9.02
CA GLY A 214 -8.56 12.83 -10.02
C GLY A 214 -9.27 14.17 -9.79
N SER A 215 -8.88 15.17 -10.57
CA SER A 215 -9.33 16.57 -10.42
C SER A 215 -10.27 17.06 -11.54
N GLY A 216 -10.72 16.14 -12.39
CA GLY A 216 -11.48 16.43 -13.60
C GLY A 216 -12.98 16.48 -13.36
N ARG A 217 -13.73 16.08 -14.40
CA ARG A 217 -15.19 15.98 -14.38
C ARG A 217 -15.65 14.58 -14.72
N VAL A 218 -16.63 14.07 -13.98
CA VAL A 218 -17.34 12.82 -14.29
C VAL A 218 -18.85 13.08 -14.30
N GLY A 219 -19.62 12.17 -14.90
CA GLY A 219 -21.08 12.21 -14.85
C GLY A 219 -21.62 11.76 -13.49
N ALA A 220 -22.74 11.05 -13.48
CA ALA A 220 -23.33 10.56 -12.23
C ALA A 220 -22.44 9.46 -11.61
N VAL A 221 -22.23 9.54 -10.29
CA VAL A 221 -21.40 8.59 -9.52
C VAL A 221 -22.25 7.84 -8.51
N ASP A 222 -22.21 6.51 -8.56
CA ASP A 222 -22.78 5.62 -7.54
C ASP A 222 -21.64 4.91 -6.80
N VAL A 223 -21.47 5.25 -5.53
CA VAL A 223 -20.43 4.68 -4.65
C VAL A 223 -21.07 3.61 -3.79
N GLN A 224 -20.85 2.37 -4.16
CA GLN A 224 -21.41 1.18 -3.55
C GLN A 224 -20.54 0.71 -2.38
N ALA A 225 -20.99 -0.32 -1.66
CA ALA A 225 -20.24 -0.90 -0.55
C ALA A 225 -18.80 -1.30 -0.98
N GLY A 226 -17.81 -0.93 -0.17
CA GLY A 226 -16.39 -1.09 -0.44
C GLY A 226 -15.78 -0.02 -1.37
N GLY A 227 -16.58 0.61 -2.22
CA GLY A 227 -16.12 1.65 -3.14
C GLY A 227 -15.62 2.90 -2.41
N THR A 228 -14.58 3.53 -2.97
CA THR A 228 -13.97 4.75 -2.41
C THR A 228 -13.93 5.88 -3.44
N VAL A 229 -14.29 7.09 -3.03
CA VAL A 229 -14.00 8.32 -3.80
C VAL A 229 -12.93 9.12 -3.06
N ALA A 230 -11.86 9.49 -3.76
CA ALA A 230 -10.71 10.24 -3.26
C ALA A 230 -10.32 11.32 -4.28
N PRO A 231 -10.90 12.54 -4.19
CA PRO A 231 -10.63 13.63 -5.11
C PRO A 231 -9.16 13.98 -5.25
N GLY A 232 -8.78 14.53 -6.40
CA GLY A 232 -7.43 15.06 -6.63
C GLY A 232 -6.35 14.00 -6.84
N ASN A 233 -5.10 14.43 -6.72
CA ASN A 233 -3.85 13.65 -6.75
C ASN A 233 -2.97 14.18 -5.59
N SER A 234 -3.47 14.08 -4.35
CA SER A 234 -3.38 15.09 -3.27
C SER A 234 -4.55 16.10 -3.32
N ILE A 235 -4.56 17.07 -2.40
CA ILE A 235 -5.66 18.01 -2.19
C ILE A 235 -6.17 18.60 -3.52
N GLY A 236 -7.41 18.27 -3.88
CA GLY A 236 -8.01 18.64 -5.16
C GLY A 236 -9.53 18.61 -5.16
N THR A 237 -10.10 19.04 -6.28
CA THR A 237 -11.56 19.05 -6.48
C THR A 237 -11.96 18.09 -7.59
N LEU A 238 -12.89 17.19 -7.31
CA LEU A 238 -13.53 16.34 -8.32
C LEU A 238 -14.93 16.87 -8.61
N ASN A 239 -15.22 17.11 -9.89
CA ASN A 239 -16.53 17.56 -10.33
C ASN A 239 -17.36 16.36 -10.78
N VAL A 240 -18.59 16.24 -10.26
CA VAL A 240 -19.49 15.12 -10.55
C VAL A 240 -20.85 15.63 -11.03
N GLY A 241 -21.62 14.78 -11.72
CA GLY A 241 -23.02 15.02 -12.03
C GLY A 241 -23.85 15.01 -10.74
N SER A 242 -24.52 13.90 -10.46
CA SER A 242 -25.00 13.56 -9.11
C SER A 242 -24.02 12.60 -8.44
N ILE A 243 -24.10 12.45 -7.11
CA ILE A 243 -23.34 11.43 -6.39
C ILE A 243 -24.20 10.75 -5.33
N THR A 244 -24.07 9.43 -5.22
CA THR A 244 -24.71 8.63 -4.18
C THR A 244 -23.65 7.86 -3.42
N PHE A 245 -23.69 7.93 -2.08
CA PHE A 245 -22.89 7.08 -1.19
C PHE A 245 -23.81 6.06 -0.52
N ALA A 246 -23.56 4.78 -0.75
CA ALA A 246 -24.26 3.68 -0.09
C ALA A 246 -23.66 3.36 1.29
N VAL A 247 -24.36 2.56 2.11
CA VAL A 247 -23.78 2.01 3.34
C VAL A 247 -22.53 1.20 3.00
N GLY A 248 -21.45 1.38 3.78
CA GLY A 248 -20.18 0.69 3.57
C GLY A 248 -19.30 1.29 2.47
N SER A 249 -19.70 2.39 1.84
CA SER A 249 -18.83 3.19 0.95
C SER A 249 -17.94 4.15 1.73
N THR A 250 -16.85 4.62 1.10
CA THR A 250 -15.90 5.57 1.71
C THR A 250 -15.77 6.84 0.88
N TYR A 251 -15.83 8.00 1.54
CA TYR A 251 -15.35 9.26 1.00
C TYR A 251 -14.01 9.61 1.68
N GLN A 252 -12.90 9.44 0.97
CA GLN A 252 -11.57 9.77 1.49
C GLN A 252 -11.25 11.23 1.17
N VAL A 253 -10.81 11.98 2.18
CA VAL A 253 -10.55 13.42 2.09
C VAL A 253 -9.15 13.71 2.63
N GLU A 254 -8.26 14.19 1.79
CA GLU A 254 -6.98 14.77 2.20
C GLU A 254 -7.19 16.21 2.67
N VAL A 255 -6.58 16.59 3.80
CA VAL A 255 -6.65 17.95 4.35
C VAL A 255 -5.30 18.40 4.91
N ASN A 256 -5.11 19.71 5.06
CA ASN A 256 -3.91 20.25 5.69
C ASN A 256 -4.22 21.33 6.75
N ALA A 257 -3.21 21.65 7.55
CA ALA A 257 -3.31 22.67 8.62
C ALA A 257 -3.58 24.09 8.11
N ALA A 258 -3.41 24.36 6.82
CA ALA A 258 -3.73 25.65 6.19
C ALA A 258 -5.23 25.80 5.87
N GLY A 259 -6.06 24.81 6.21
CA GLY A 259 -7.50 24.83 5.93
C GLY A 259 -7.85 24.43 4.50
N GLN A 260 -6.91 23.87 3.75
CA GLN A 260 -7.16 23.32 2.42
C GLN A 260 -7.53 21.84 2.55
N GLY A 261 -8.43 21.37 1.69
CA GLY A 261 -8.84 19.98 1.68
C GLY A 261 -9.51 19.58 0.39
N ASP A 262 -9.62 18.27 0.19
CA ASP A 262 -10.35 17.70 -0.92
C ASP A 262 -11.80 18.14 -0.94
N ARG A 263 -12.33 18.26 -2.15
CA ARG A 263 -13.74 18.62 -2.35
C ARG A 263 -14.37 17.85 -3.48
N ILE A 264 -15.59 17.37 -3.25
CA ILE A 264 -16.50 16.97 -4.32
C ILE A 264 -17.44 18.14 -4.63
N VAL A 265 -17.55 18.48 -5.91
CA VAL A 265 -18.53 19.46 -6.40
C VAL A 265 -19.52 18.73 -7.31
N ALA A 266 -20.73 18.49 -6.82
CA ALA A 266 -21.82 17.87 -7.55
C ALA A 266 -22.71 18.93 -8.22
N ALA A 267 -22.87 18.82 -9.53
CA ALA A 267 -23.80 19.68 -10.29
C ALA A 267 -25.28 19.35 -9.98
N GLY A 268 -25.57 18.13 -9.53
CA GLY A 268 -26.88 17.63 -9.13
C GLY A 268 -26.97 17.34 -7.63
N LEU A 269 -27.84 16.40 -7.27
CA LEU A 269 -28.07 15.96 -5.90
C LEU A 269 -26.90 15.12 -5.37
N ALA A 270 -26.52 15.33 -4.11
CA ALA A 270 -25.71 14.38 -3.35
C ALA A 270 -26.61 13.59 -2.38
N THR A 271 -26.67 12.28 -2.55
CA THR A 271 -27.44 11.36 -1.70
C THR A 271 -26.50 10.58 -0.79
N LEU A 272 -26.60 10.79 0.51
CA LEU A 272 -25.75 10.18 1.54
C LEU A 272 -26.57 9.15 2.32
N ASN A 273 -26.61 7.92 1.84
CA ASN A 273 -27.35 6.81 2.48
C ASN A 273 -26.54 6.15 3.61
N GLY A 274 -25.59 6.88 4.21
CA GLY A 274 -24.57 6.35 5.12
C GLY A 274 -23.16 6.46 4.52
N GLY A 275 -22.33 5.46 4.75
CA GLY A 275 -20.90 5.48 4.39
C GLY A 275 -20.04 6.20 5.42
N THR A 276 -18.72 6.21 5.19
CA THR A 276 -17.74 6.79 6.12
C THR A 276 -16.89 7.85 5.42
N VAL A 277 -16.71 8.99 6.08
CA VAL A 277 -15.70 9.97 5.66
C VAL A 277 -14.36 9.61 6.32
N GLY A 278 -13.36 9.26 5.52
CA GLY A 278 -12.01 8.96 6.01
C GLY A 278 -11.09 10.15 5.79
N VAL A 279 -10.69 10.84 6.86
CA VAL A 279 -9.82 12.01 6.77
C VAL A 279 -8.36 11.59 6.81
N LEU A 280 -7.60 12.00 5.78
CA LEU A 280 -6.15 11.94 5.72
C LEU A 280 -5.59 13.35 5.94
N ALA A 281 -5.39 13.69 7.20
CA ALA A 281 -4.71 14.92 7.59
C ALA A 281 -3.21 14.82 7.29
N GLY A 282 -2.68 15.81 6.56
CA GLY A 282 -1.26 16.04 6.44
C GLY A 282 -0.69 16.63 7.73
N ALA A 283 0.57 16.35 8.04
CA ALA A 283 1.25 16.93 9.20
C ALA A 283 1.26 18.48 9.12
N GLY A 284 1.10 19.14 10.27
CA GLY A 284 1.12 20.60 10.34
C GLY A 284 0.37 21.13 11.55
N ASN A 285 0.66 22.35 11.98
CA ASN A 285 0.07 22.93 13.18
C ASN A 285 -1.39 23.36 12.96
N TYR A 286 -2.33 22.42 13.07
CA TYR A 286 -3.77 22.70 12.98
C TYR A 286 -4.19 23.71 14.05
N PRO A 287 -5.05 24.68 13.75
CA PRO A 287 -5.78 25.43 14.78
C PRO A 287 -6.53 24.54 15.79
N LEU A 288 -7.04 25.11 16.88
CA LEU A 288 -7.86 24.35 17.85
C LEU A 288 -9.09 23.71 17.19
N SER A 289 -9.62 24.36 16.16
CA SER A 289 -10.72 23.88 15.34
C SER A 289 -10.50 24.36 13.90
N THR A 290 -10.56 23.46 12.93
CA THR A 290 -10.44 23.78 11.51
C THR A 290 -11.56 23.13 10.73
N ARG A 291 -12.32 23.92 9.96
CA ARG A 291 -13.47 23.43 9.19
C ARG A 291 -13.15 23.40 7.70
N TYR A 292 -13.48 22.28 7.06
CA TYR A 292 -13.30 22.01 5.64
C TYR A 292 -14.66 21.77 4.98
N THR A 293 -14.91 22.43 3.85
CA THR A 293 -16.05 22.09 2.98
C THR A 293 -15.63 20.95 2.08
N ILE A 294 -16.09 19.74 2.40
CA ILE A 294 -15.69 18.53 1.68
C ILE A 294 -16.64 18.20 0.53
N LEU A 295 -17.91 18.59 0.61
CA LEU A 295 -18.86 18.34 -0.46
C LEU A 295 -19.75 19.57 -0.66
N THR A 296 -19.98 19.91 -1.92
CA THR A 296 -21.01 20.87 -2.33
C THR A 296 -21.86 20.27 -3.43
N ALA A 297 -23.18 20.34 -3.29
CA ALA A 297 -24.14 19.81 -4.25
C ALA A 297 -25.17 20.88 -4.62
N ASN A 298 -25.17 21.28 -5.89
CA ASN A 298 -26.08 22.32 -6.39
C ASN A 298 -27.55 21.85 -6.39
N GLY A 299 -27.79 20.54 -6.50
CA GLY A 299 -29.10 19.93 -6.32
C GLY A 299 -29.48 19.65 -4.87
N GLY A 300 -28.63 20.04 -3.90
CA GLY A 300 -28.81 19.82 -2.47
C GLY A 300 -28.10 18.56 -1.93
N VAL A 301 -28.03 18.48 -0.61
CA VAL A 301 -27.55 17.30 0.13
C VAL A 301 -28.74 16.62 0.80
N SER A 302 -28.91 15.33 0.53
CA SER A 302 -29.95 14.49 1.14
C SER A 302 -29.30 13.37 1.95
N GLY A 303 -29.71 13.19 3.21
CA GLY A 303 -29.11 12.22 4.12
C GLY A 303 -27.80 12.70 4.76
N GLN A 304 -27.07 11.79 5.41
CA GLN A 304 -25.81 12.06 6.11
C GLN A 304 -24.86 10.85 6.00
N PHE A 305 -23.55 11.10 6.15
CA PHE A 305 -22.59 10.02 6.34
C PHE A 305 -22.79 9.40 7.73
N ALA A 306 -22.56 8.09 7.85
CA ALA A 306 -22.78 7.37 9.09
C ALA A 306 -21.62 7.57 10.10
N ALA A 307 -20.41 7.85 9.63
CA ALA A 307 -19.24 8.03 10.47
C ALA A 307 -18.18 8.94 9.81
N VAL A 308 -17.27 9.45 10.64
CA VAL A 308 -16.04 10.11 10.19
C VAL A 308 -14.85 9.60 11.01
N THR A 309 -13.70 9.43 10.37
CA THR A 309 -12.45 9.01 10.99
C THR A 309 -11.31 9.95 10.60
N SER A 310 -10.21 9.92 11.37
CA SER A 310 -8.99 10.69 11.14
C SER A 310 -7.78 9.78 11.35
N ASN A 311 -6.74 9.96 10.53
CA ASN A 311 -5.46 9.24 10.65
C ASN A 311 -4.61 9.69 11.86
N PHE A 312 -4.86 10.89 12.41
CA PHE A 312 -4.16 11.37 13.61
C PHE A 312 -4.99 11.19 14.88
N ALA A 313 -4.34 10.69 15.93
CA ALA A 313 -4.96 10.43 17.22
C ALA A 313 -5.43 11.69 17.95
N PHE A 314 -4.77 12.81 17.69
CA PHE A 314 -4.99 14.08 18.38
C PHE A 314 -5.77 15.08 17.51
N LEU A 315 -6.51 14.58 16.53
CA LEU A 315 -7.51 15.33 15.77
C LEU A 315 -8.82 14.57 15.81
N THR A 316 -9.80 15.13 16.53
CA THR A 316 -11.16 14.60 16.58
C THR A 316 -11.95 15.15 15.39
N PRO A 317 -12.38 14.30 14.45
CA PRO A 317 -13.20 14.76 13.35
C PRO A 317 -14.69 14.80 13.72
N ALA A 318 -15.40 15.80 13.21
CA ALA A 318 -16.85 15.92 13.34
C ALA A 318 -17.49 16.33 12.00
N LEU A 319 -18.66 15.79 11.71
CA LEU A 319 -19.42 16.13 10.51
C LEU A 319 -20.48 17.19 10.82
N SER A 320 -20.68 18.11 9.89
CA SER A 320 -21.82 19.03 9.89
C SER A 320 -22.33 19.28 8.47
N TYR A 321 -23.56 19.77 8.35
CA TYR A 321 -24.26 19.88 7.07
C TYR A 321 -25.07 21.18 7.00
N ASP A 322 -25.22 21.70 5.78
CA ASP A 322 -26.30 22.62 5.42
C ASP A 322 -27.08 22.06 4.21
N ALA A 323 -27.99 22.85 3.63
CA ALA A 323 -28.82 22.41 2.52
C ALA A 323 -28.04 21.95 1.27
N THR A 324 -26.82 22.44 1.09
CA THR A 324 -25.99 22.27 -0.12
C THR A 324 -24.59 21.75 0.16
N ASN A 325 -24.15 21.70 1.42
CA ASN A 325 -22.78 21.36 1.78
C ASN A 325 -22.69 20.31 2.88
N ALA A 326 -21.64 19.49 2.79
CA ALA A 326 -21.14 18.70 3.92
C ALA A 326 -19.75 19.21 4.33
N TYR A 327 -19.51 19.20 5.63
CA TYR A 327 -18.30 19.71 6.25
C TYR A 327 -17.67 18.69 7.17
N VAL A 328 -16.34 18.72 7.24
CA VAL A 328 -15.57 18.10 8.31
C VAL A 328 -14.94 19.21 9.14
N THR A 329 -15.08 19.12 10.46
CA THR A 329 -14.30 19.92 11.41
C THR A 329 -13.29 19.00 12.06
N LEU A 330 -12.03 19.43 12.13
CA LEU A 330 -10.98 18.78 12.89
C LEU A 330 -10.68 19.60 14.13
N ASP A 331 -10.98 19.03 15.29
CA ASP A 331 -10.74 19.65 16.59
C ASP A 331 -9.55 19.01 17.28
N ARG A 332 -8.61 19.84 17.76
CA ARG A 332 -7.52 19.41 18.65
C ARG A 332 -7.93 19.31 20.11
N THR A 333 -9.20 19.56 20.40
CA THR A 333 -9.74 19.57 21.76
C THR A 333 -10.57 18.34 22.03
N ALA A 334 -10.47 17.82 23.24
CA ALA A 334 -11.38 16.77 23.71
C ALA A 334 -12.74 17.40 24.04
N ALA A 335 -13.82 16.62 23.86
CA ALA A 335 -15.12 16.99 24.38
C ALA A 335 -15.04 17.14 25.92
N PRO A 336 -15.77 18.09 26.52
CA PRO A 336 -15.86 18.19 27.98
C PRO A 336 -16.32 16.86 28.58
N PRO A 337 -15.74 16.41 29.72
CA PRO A 337 -16.17 15.19 30.40
C PRO A 337 -17.65 15.20 30.80
N ASP A 338 -18.20 16.39 31.08
CA ASP A 338 -19.61 16.62 31.39
C ASP A 338 -20.19 17.73 30.47
N PRO A 339 -21.08 17.40 29.52
CA PRO A 339 -21.71 18.37 28.63
C PRO A 339 -22.60 19.39 29.36
N SER A 340 -23.02 19.09 30.60
CA SER A 340 -23.91 19.95 31.39
C SER A 340 -23.16 21.07 32.13
N VAL A 341 -21.83 20.96 32.20
CA VAL A 341 -20.96 21.99 32.77
C VAL A 341 -20.29 22.76 31.63
N PRO A 342 -20.42 24.10 31.56
CA PRO A 342 -19.71 24.90 30.58
C PRO A 342 -18.21 24.95 30.92
N GLU A 343 -17.51 23.87 30.60
CA GLU A 343 -16.05 23.77 30.70
C GLU A 343 -15.42 24.16 29.36
N LYS A 344 -14.33 24.93 29.39
CA LYS A 344 -13.62 25.33 28.18
C LYS A 344 -13.00 24.07 27.53
N PRO A 345 -13.15 23.86 26.21
CA PRO A 345 -12.50 22.75 25.52
C PRO A 345 -10.99 22.75 25.76
N GLN A 346 -10.46 21.61 26.22
CA GLN A 346 -9.04 21.43 26.52
C GLN A 346 -8.36 20.67 25.37
N PRO A 347 -7.08 20.91 25.08
CA PRO A 347 -6.32 20.09 24.14
C PRO A 347 -6.40 18.60 24.48
N ILE A 348 -6.40 17.73 23.46
CA ILE A 348 -6.39 16.28 23.68
C ILE A 348 -5.05 15.90 24.32
N ALA A 349 -5.09 15.38 25.54
CA ALA A 349 -3.90 14.97 26.26
C ALA A 349 -3.19 13.80 25.57
N PHE A 350 -1.86 13.82 25.51
CA PHE A 350 -1.09 12.73 24.90
C PHE A 350 -1.27 11.40 25.64
N ALA A 351 -1.48 11.47 26.96
CA ALA A 351 -1.73 10.31 27.79
C ALA A 351 -3.04 9.56 27.43
N SER A 352 -3.96 10.18 26.67
CA SER A 352 -5.24 9.56 26.30
C SER A 352 -5.10 8.31 25.42
N VAL A 353 -3.99 8.18 24.67
CA VAL A 353 -3.72 7.01 23.82
C VAL A 353 -2.73 6.02 24.43
N ALA A 354 -2.20 6.32 25.62
CA ALA A 354 -1.27 5.44 26.33
C ALA A 354 -1.99 4.16 26.82
N ALA A 355 -1.32 3.01 26.67
CA ALA A 355 -1.81 1.72 27.15
C ALA A 355 -1.11 1.27 28.45
N THR A 356 0.06 1.82 28.75
CA THR A 356 0.89 1.46 29.92
C THR A 356 1.13 2.67 30.82
N ARG A 357 1.55 2.44 32.08
CA ARG A 357 1.87 3.58 32.97
C ARG A 357 3.14 4.29 32.53
N ASN A 358 4.15 3.55 32.05
CA ASN A 358 5.35 4.13 31.45
C ASN A 358 5.00 5.02 30.26
N GLN A 359 4.13 4.55 29.35
CA GLN A 359 3.64 5.35 28.23
C GLN A 359 2.91 6.61 28.68
N ALA A 360 2.02 6.52 29.67
CA ALA A 360 1.30 7.68 30.20
C ALA A 360 2.23 8.69 30.87
N ALA A 361 3.23 8.23 31.61
CA ALA A 361 4.24 9.10 32.24
C ALA A 361 5.10 9.81 31.19
N THR A 362 5.56 9.08 30.16
CA THR A 362 6.31 9.66 29.04
C THR A 362 5.46 10.62 28.23
N ALA A 363 4.20 10.26 27.95
CA ALA A 363 3.25 11.14 27.27
C ALA A 363 3.06 12.46 28.03
N GLY A 364 2.89 12.41 29.35
CA GLY A 364 2.81 13.61 30.19
C GLY A 364 4.11 14.45 30.17
N ALA A 365 5.28 13.80 30.11
CA ALA A 365 6.55 14.50 29.96
C ALA A 365 6.68 15.19 28.59
N VAL A 366 6.30 14.52 27.49
CA VAL A 366 6.28 15.12 26.16
C VAL A 366 5.27 16.26 26.09
N GLU A 367 4.08 16.09 26.66
CA GLU A 367 3.03 17.10 26.71
C GLU A 367 3.50 18.36 27.47
N SER A 368 4.29 18.19 28.54
CA SER A 368 4.87 19.31 29.30
C SER A 368 5.83 20.21 28.50
N LEU A 369 6.35 19.73 27.36
CA LEU A 369 7.16 20.55 26.45
C LEU A 369 6.32 21.65 25.80
N GLY A 370 5.02 21.41 25.59
CA GLY A 370 4.04 22.32 25.00
C GLY A 370 4.25 22.68 23.52
N SER A 371 5.47 22.55 23.00
CA SER A 371 5.86 22.80 21.60
C SER A 371 7.27 22.25 21.30
N GLY A 372 7.66 22.24 20.03
CA GLY A 372 9.00 21.84 19.60
C GLY A 372 9.04 20.45 18.98
N SER A 373 10.20 20.05 18.47
CA SER A 373 10.33 18.89 17.57
C SER A 373 9.81 17.58 18.15
N VAL A 374 10.03 17.30 19.44
CA VAL A 374 9.55 16.07 20.10
C VAL A 374 8.03 16.12 20.31
N PHE A 375 7.50 17.28 20.69
CA PHE A 375 6.06 17.47 20.87
C PHE A 375 5.32 17.32 19.54
N ASP A 376 5.79 18.01 18.50
CA ASP A 376 5.19 17.99 17.17
C ASP A 376 5.28 16.60 16.52
N ALA A 377 6.39 15.88 16.75
CA ALA A 377 6.58 14.52 16.23
C ALA A 377 5.59 13.51 16.83
N VAL A 378 5.10 13.73 18.05
CA VAL A 378 4.05 12.92 18.69
C VAL A 378 2.66 13.40 18.25
N LEU A 379 2.46 14.72 18.15
CA LEU A 379 1.16 15.33 17.84
C LEU A 379 0.59 14.86 16.48
N PHE A 380 1.44 14.59 15.50
CA PHE A 380 1.03 14.15 14.15
C PHE A 380 1.18 12.64 13.95
N GLN A 381 0.88 11.85 14.98
CA GLN A 381 0.91 10.39 14.91
C GLN A 381 -0.48 9.79 15.00
N SER A 382 -0.60 8.58 14.46
CA SER A 382 -1.68 7.67 14.85
C SER A 382 -1.52 7.26 16.32
N ALA A 383 -2.56 6.66 16.92
CA ALA A 383 -2.48 6.19 18.30
C ALA A 383 -1.37 5.13 18.48
N GLU A 384 -1.13 4.32 17.45
CA GLU A 384 -0.03 3.35 17.45
C GLU A 384 1.33 4.03 17.35
N GLY A 385 1.50 5.00 16.43
CA GLY A 385 2.73 5.76 16.28
C GLY A 385 3.08 6.56 17.55
N ALA A 386 2.09 7.16 18.21
CA ALA A 386 2.26 7.87 19.47
C ALA A 386 2.73 6.92 20.59
N ARG A 387 2.13 5.73 20.71
CA ARG A 387 2.56 4.71 21.69
C ARG A 387 3.99 4.23 21.44
N ALA A 388 4.35 3.97 20.18
CA ALA A 388 5.72 3.61 19.82
C ALA A 388 6.71 4.73 20.15
N ALA A 389 6.31 5.99 19.95
CA ALA A 389 7.12 7.15 20.34
C ALA A 389 7.29 7.24 21.87
N PHE A 390 6.23 6.98 22.65
CA PHE A 390 6.32 6.94 24.12
C PHE A 390 7.28 5.84 24.59
N ASP A 391 7.22 4.65 24.01
CA ASP A 391 8.12 3.55 24.37
C ASP A 391 9.58 3.91 24.04
N ALA A 392 9.83 4.53 22.89
CA ALA A 392 11.16 4.99 22.50
C ALA A 392 11.70 6.10 23.43
N LEU A 393 10.83 6.99 23.91
CA LEU A 393 11.20 8.12 24.78
C LEU A 393 11.21 7.76 26.27
N SER A 394 10.64 6.61 26.66
CA SER A 394 10.52 6.19 28.07
C SER A 394 11.87 6.00 28.76
N GLY A 395 12.89 5.59 28.01
CA GLY A 395 14.21 5.30 28.56
C GLY A 395 14.24 4.05 29.46
N GLU A 396 13.18 3.24 29.47
CA GLU A 396 13.06 2.00 30.26
C GLU A 396 14.18 1.00 29.99
N ILE A 397 14.80 1.06 28.81
CA ILE A 397 15.99 0.27 28.47
C ILE A 397 17.16 0.53 29.43
N HIS A 398 17.31 1.76 29.94
CA HIS A 398 18.39 2.08 30.89
C HIS A 398 18.17 1.44 32.25
N ALA A 399 16.92 1.40 32.74
CA ALA A 399 16.58 0.70 33.98
C ALA A 399 16.72 -0.82 33.81
N SER A 400 16.26 -1.36 32.68
CA SER A 400 16.34 -2.78 32.35
C SER A 400 17.79 -3.27 32.23
N ALA A 401 18.67 -2.48 31.59
CA ALA A 401 20.09 -2.79 31.49
C ALA A 401 20.78 -2.83 32.87
N LYS A 402 20.44 -1.90 33.78
CA LYS A 402 20.94 -1.96 35.17
C LYS A 402 20.46 -3.21 35.90
N GLY A 403 19.21 -3.63 35.68
CA GLY A 403 18.69 -4.90 36.20
C GLY A 403 19.53 -6.10 35.75
N VAL A 404 19.88 -6.16 34.47
CA VAL A 404 20.77 -7.20 33.92
C VAL A 404 22.14 -7.16 34.58
N LEU A 405 22.74 -5.98 34.75
CA LEU A 405 24.05 -5.85 35.43
C LEU A 405 24.01 -6.35 36.89
N VAL A 406 22.91 -6.11 37.61
CA VAL A 406 22.73 -6.64 38.97
C VAL A 406 22.60 -8.16 38.96
N GLU A 407 21.83 -8.72 38.02
CA GLU A 407 21.71 -10.18 37.86
C GLU A 407 23.05 -10.83 37.47
N GLU A 408 23.87 -10.18 36.64
CA GLU A 408 25.22 -10.66 36.32
C GLU A 408 26.15 -10.67 37.55
N GLY A 409 25.91 -9.81 38.53
CA GLY A 409 26.61 -9.85 39.82
C GLY A 409 26.45 -11.18 40.57
N ALA A 410 25.39 -11.94 40.30
CA ALA A 410 25.20 -13.27 40.89
C ALA A 410 26.26 -14.27 40.41
N ALA A 411 26.63 -14.26 39.13
CA ALA A 411 27.66 -15.15 38.60
C ALA A 411 29.01 -14.97 39.30
N LEU A 412 29.37 -13.72 39.60
CA LEU A 412 30.61 -13.39 40.31
C LEU A 412 30.58 -13.85 41.77
N ARG A 413 29.43 -13.65 42.43
CA ARG A 413 29.22 -14.14 43.79
C ARG A 413 29.23 -15.66 43.86
N ASP A 414 28.61 -16.33 42.90
CA ASP A 414 28.55 -17.79 42.83
C ASP A 414 29.93 -18.40 42.57
N ALA A 415 30.74 -17.79 41.71
CA ALA A 415 32.13 -18.22 41.49
C ALA A 415 32.98 -18.08 42.77
N ALA A 416 32.91 -16.93 43.44
CA ALA A 416 33.65 -16.70 44.69
C ALA A 416 33.17 -17.61 45.83
N THR A 417 31.86 -17.76 46.01
CA THR A 417 31.28 -18.63 47.07
C THR A 417 31.48 -20.10 46.75
N GLY A 418 31.42 -20.48 45.48
CA GLY A 418 31.78 -21.81 44.98
C GLY A 418 33.24 -22.13 45.29
N ARG A 419 34.16 -21.20 45.03
CA ARG A 419 35.57 -21.35 45.35
C ARG A 419 35.81 -21.50 46.84
N LEU A 420 35.19 -20.65 47.68
CA LEU A 420 35.28 -20.75 49.14
C LEU A 420 34.81 -22.12 49.63
N ARG A 421 33.65 -22.60 49.16
CA ARG A 421 33.15 -23.94 49.53
C ARG A 421 34.08 -25.07 49.09
N SER A 422 34.66 -24.96 47.89
CA SER A 422 35.62 -25.93 47.36
C SER A 422 36.95 -25.92 48.13
N ALA A 423 37.42 -24.77 48.60
CA ALA A 423 38.69 -24.64 49.31
C ALA A 423 38.65 -25.27 50.72
N PHE A 424 37.52 -25.17 51.41
CA PHE A 424 37.36 -25.65 52.79
C PHE A 424 36.63 -27.01 52.91
N GLY A 425 36.39 -27.70 51.81
CA GLY A 425 35.85 -29.08 51.83
C GLY A 425 34.41 -29.19 52.32
N ALA A 426 33.58 -28.17 52.12
CA ALA A 426 32.18 -28.19 52.52
C ALA A 426 31.38 -29.23 51.70
N VAL A 427 30.40 -29.88 52.34
CA VAL A 427 29.57 -30.94 51.72
C VAL A 427 28.84 -30.40 50.48
N GLY A 428 28.99 -31.08 49.34
CA GLY A 428 28.31 -30.74 48.08
C GLY A 428 29.03 -29.73 47.19
N ALA A 429 30.28 -29.35 47.48
CA ALA A 429 31.07 -28.47 46.61
C ALA A 429 31.61 -29.21 45.37
N ALA A 430 31.35 -28.68 44.17
CA ALA A 430 32.03 -29.14 42.96
C ALA A 430 33.53 -28.77 43.04
N GLN A 431 34.42 -29.72 42.71
CA GLN A 431 35.86 -29.43 42.66
C GLN A 431 36.15 -28.42 41.57
N MET A 432 36.70 -27.27 41.95
CA MET A 432 37.26 -26.31 41.00
C MET A 432 38.70 -26.70 40.68
N ALA A 433 39.03 -26.76 39.39
CA ALA A 433 40.41 -27.01 38.97
C ALA A 433 41.29 -25.83 39.43
N THR A 434 42.30 -26.14 40.24
CA THR A 434 43.29 -25.15 40.68
C THR A 434 44.66 -25.48 40.11
N MET A 435 45.38 -24.45 39.67
CA MET A 435 46.82 -24.55 39.47
C MET A 435 47.50 -24.30 40.82
N ASN A 436 48.06 -25.37 41.37
CA ASN A 436 48.79 -25.35 42.64
C ASN A 436 50.29 -25.29 42.33
N TYR A 437 51.01 -24.34 42.93
CA TYR A 437 52.46 -24.27 42.81
C TYR A 437 53.10 -25.11 43.91
N GLY A 438 53.78 -26.18 43.52
CA GLY A 438 54.70 -26.91 44.40
C GLY A 438 56.08 -26.28 44.31
N PHE A 439 56.68 -25.94 45.45
CA PHE A 439 58.09 -25.56 45.47
C PHE A 439 58.94 -26.83 45.33
N THR A 440 60.15 -26.74 44.77
CA THR A 440 61.08 -27.87 44.66
C THR A 440 61.40 -28.53 46.02
N ALA A 441 61.16 -27.82 47.13
CA ALA A 441 61.23 -28.34 48.49
C ALA A 441 60.14 -29.39 48.83
N ASP A 442 59.05 -29.47 48.05
CA ASP A 442 57.98 -30.46 48.23
C ASP A 442 58.24 -31.76 47.43
N LEU A 443 59.33 -31.86 46.66
CA LEU A 443 59.76 -33.13 46.05
C LEU A 443 60.35 -34.05 47.12
N ALA A 444 59.71 -35.20 47.34
CA ALA A 444 60.34 -36.31 48.04
C ALA A 444 61.58 -36.80 47.25
N PRO A 445 62.73 -37.11 47.90
CA PRO A 445 63.90 -37.64 47.21
C PRO A 445 63.55 -38.97 46.52
N SER A 446 63.71 -39.02 45.19
CA SER A 446 63.71 -40.23 44.34
C SER A 446 62.78 -41.36 44.79
N ALA A 447 61.47 -41.18 44.65
CA ALA A 447 60.50 -42.27 44.75
C ALA A 447 59.89 -42.55 43.37
N THR A 448 60.06 -43.77 42.87
CA THR A 448 59.29 -44.30 41.74
C THR A 448 57.87 -44.63 42.23
N GLY A 449 56.98 -43.65 42.11
CA GLY A 449 55.57 -43.76 42.46
C GLY A 449 54.77 -42.56 41.94
N PRO A 450 53.42 -42.62 41.92
CA PRO A 450 52.59 -41.49 41.49
C PRO A 450 52.91 -40.25 42.33
N MET A 451 53.04 -39.11 41.64
CA MET A 451 53.41 -37.82 42.24
C MET A 451 52.50 -37.50 43.45
N PRO A 452 53.05 -37.06 44.60
CA PRO A 452 52.23 -36.62 45.73
C PRO A 452 51.25 -35.54 45.29
N LYS A 453 50.01 -35.62 45.78
CA LYS A 453 48.98 -34.62 45.48
C LYS A 453 49.48 -33.25 45.96
N LEU A 454 49.72 -32.34 45.01
CA LEU A 454 50.14 -30.97 45.30
C LEU A 454 49.18 -30.36 46.34
N ARG A 455 49.72 -29.84 47.43
CA ARG A 455 48.90 -29.25 48.48
C ARG A 455 48.25 -27.97 47.96
N SER A 456 46.93 -27.84 48.15
CA SER A 456 46.14 -26.67 47.78
C SER A 456 46.03 -25.64 48.91
N ASP A 457 46.84 -25.79 49.97
CA ASP A 457 46.72 -25.10 51.25
C ASP A 457 47.57 -23.81 51.35
N ARG A 458 48.40 -23.49 50.34
CA ARG A 458 49.29 -22.32 50.37
C ARG A 458 48.96 -21.24 49.32
N PHE A 459 48.96 -21.60 48.04
CA PHE A 459 48.66 -20.70 46.93
C PHE A 459 47.95 -21.46 45.82
N ALA A 460 46.78 -20.98 45.41
CA ALA A 460 45.97 -21.61 44.37
C ALA A 460 45.45 -20.55 43.41
N LEU A 461 45.72 -20.74 42.11
CA LEU A 461 45.04 -20.01 41.05
C LEU A 461 43.85 -20.82 40.56
N TRP A 462 42.73 -20.17 40.34
CA TRP A 462 41.52 -20.79 39.83
C TRP A 462 40.94 -19.97 38.68
N GLY A 463 40.23 -20.66 37.79
CA GLY A 463 39.52 -20.05 36.69
C GLY A 463 38.16 -20.71 36.52
N GLN A 464 37.15 -19.91 36.18
CA GLN A 464 35.79 -20.38 35.93
C GLN A 464 35.19 -19.65 34.75
N GLY A 465 34.84 -20.41 33.70
CA GLY A 465 33.98 -19.90 32.64
C GLY A 465 32.54 -19.79 33.15
N TYR A 466 31.83 -18.76 32.72
CA TYR A 466 30.40 -18.63 32.95
C TYR A 466 29.69 -18.27 31.65
N GLY A 467 28.43 -18.68 31.57
CA GLY A 467 27.53 -18.35 30.48
C GLY A 467 26.10 -18.42 30.98
N SER A 468 25.29 -17.43 30.62
CA SER A 468 23.86 -17.45 30.90
C SER A 468 23.09 -16.84 29.74
N TRP A 469 21.96 -17.41 29.41
CA TRP A 469 20.94 -16.77 28.59
C TRP A 469 19.70 -16.61 29.45
N GLY A 470 18.98 -15.52 29.24
CA GLY A 470 17.79 -15.20 30.00
C GLY A 470 16.79 -14.47 29.13
N ARG A 471 15.52 -14.67 29.44
CA ARG A 471 14.43 -13.92 28.85
C ARG A 471 13.52 -13.48 29.98
N SER A 472 13.35 -12.17 30.11
CA SER A 472 12.31 -11.58 30.95
C SER A 472 11.16 -11.21 30.02
N GLU A 473 10.00 -11.82 30.25
CA GLU A 473 8.82 -11.46 29.48
C GLU A 473 8.42 -10.02 29.79
N SER A 474 7.76 -9.39 28.82
CA SER A 474 7.13 -8.09 29.04
C SER A 474 6.03 -8.26 30.08
N ASP A 475 5.95 -7.33 31.02
CA ASP A 475 4.69 -7.04 31.68
C ASP A 475 4.03 -5.87 30.95
N ARG A 476 2.75 -5.60 31.20
CA ARG A 476 2.04 -4.47 30.57
C ARG A 476 2.70 -3.10 30.83
N ASN A 477 3.82 -3.02 31.54
CA ASN A 477 4.52 -1.79 31.87
C ASN A 477 5.93 -1.72 31.27
N ALA A 478 6.63 -2.83 31.07
CA ALA A 478 8.01 -2.88 30.56
C ALA A 478 8.16 -3.83 29.38
N GLY A 479 8.97 -3.45 28.39
CA GLY A 479 9.31 -4.27 27.24
C GLY A 479 9.99 -5.59 27.60
N LYS A 480 9.84 -6.59 26.72
CA LYS A 480 10.51 -7.89 26.83
C LYS A 480 12.03 -7.69 26.74
N LEU A 481 12.77 -8.33 27.62
CA LEU A 481 14.23 -8.31 27.65
C LEU A 481 14.80 -9.68 27.35
N THR A 482 15.71 -9.76 26.38
CA THR A 482 16.50 -10.97 26.13
C THR A 482 17.95 -10.66 26.46
N ARG A 483 18.59 -11.52 27.26
CA ARG A 483 19.99 -11.36 27.67
C ARG A 483 20.80 -12.60 27.33
N SER A 484 22.06 -12.37 26.99
CA SER A 484 23.08 -13.40 26.84
C SER A 484 24.35 -12.83 27.45
N SER A 485 24.87 -13.50 28.48
CA SER A 485 26.12 -13.14 29.13
C SER A 485 27.08 -14.31 29.08
N GLY A 486 28.37 -14.03 28.99
CA GLY A 486 29.41 -15.04 29.01
C GLY A 486 30.76 -14.42 29.28
N GLY A 487 31.64 -15.18 29.90
CA GLY A 487 32.97 -14.69 30.24
C GLY A 487 33.82 -15.71 31.00
N LEU A 488 34.99 -15.26 31.41
CA LEU A 488 35.94 -16.01 32.21
C LEU A 488 36.27 -15.21 33.47
N MET A 489 36.14 -15.85 34.63
CA MET A 489 36.62 -15.33 35.91
C MET A 489 37.91 -16.05 36.27
N VAL A 490 38.90 -15.30 36.75
CA VAL A 490 40.16 -15.84 37.29
C VAL A 490 40.39 -15.24 38.66
N GLY A 491 40.89 -16.04 39.59
CA GLY A 491 41.18 -15.62 40.94
C GLY A 491 42.34 -16.39 41.53
N GLY A 492 42.85 -15.88 42.65
CA GLY A 492 43.93 -16.52 43.41
C GLY A 492 43.66 -16.39 44.89
N ASP A 493 43.93 -17.46 45.62
CA ASP A 493 43.79 -17.47 47.08
C ASP A 493 45.16 -17.79 47.70
N VAL A 494 45.43 -17.15 48.84
CA VAL A 494 46.63 -17.40 49.65
C VAL A 494 46.21 -17.64 51.09
N ALA A 495 46.88 -18.55 51.79
CA ALA A 495 46.70 -18.71 53.23
C ALA A 495 47.32 -17.50 53.95
N VAL A 496 46.56 -16.91 54.88
CA VAL A 496 47.01 -15.82 55.77
C VAL A 496 47.26 -16.37 57.17
#